data_AF-A0A8J7JZW9-F1
#
_entry.id   AF-A0A8J7JZW9-F1
#
_cell.length_a   1.000
_cell.length_b   1.000
_cell.length_c   1.000
_cell.angle_alpha   90.00
_cell.angle_beta   90.00
_cell.angle_gamma   90.00
#
_symmetry.space_group_name_H-M   'P 1'
#
loop_
_entity.id
_entity.type
_entity.pdbx_description
1 polymer ?
#
loop_
_entity_poly.entity_id
_entity_poly.type
_entity_poly.pdbx_seq_one_letter_code
_entity_poly.pdbx_strand_id
1 'polypeptide(L)' 'MTDNCTPMQAINPDPRILTTLVIGTKDNVKAHILRQHTLGLAEAGAWSKPIPVPNCPDKVMCVLSRIMI' A
#
# COMPACT_ATOMS: atom_id res chain seq x y z
N MET A 1 -19.41 -26.53 -11.41
CA MET A 1 -18.27 -25.62 -11.16
C MET A 1 -18.48 -25.06 -9.77
N THR A 2 -17.74 -25.55 -8.78
CA THR A 2 -17.78 -25.04 -7.41
C THR A 2 -16.89 -23.82 -7.35
N ASP A 3 -17.49 -22.64 -7.13
CA ASP A 3 -16.77 -21.42 -6.83
C ASP A 3 -15.99 -21.63 -5.53
N ASN A 4 -14.69 -21.93 -5.67
CA ASN A 4 -13.74 -21.91 -4.57
C ASN A 4 -13.57 -20.44 -4.16
N CYS A 5 -14.52 -19.92 -3.38
CA CYS A 5 -14.35 -18.66 -2.67
C CYS A 5 -13.34 -18.93 -1.56
N THR A 6 -12.06 -18.89 -1.89
CA THR A 6 -11.00 -18.91 -0.89
C THR A 6 -11.27 -17.71 0.01
N PRO A 7 -11.46 -17.89 1.33
CA PRO A 7 -11.59 -16.75 2.21
C PRO A 7 -10.30 -15.93 2.04
N MET A 8 -10.43 -14.71 1.52
CA MET A 8 -9.31 -13.79 1.41
C MET A 8 -8.85 -13.52 2.83
N GLN A 9 -7.82 -14.25 3.26
CA GLN A 9 -7.18 -14.05 4.54
C GLN A 9 -6.80 -12.57 4.59
N ALA A 10 -7.23 -11.86 5.64
CA ALA A 10 -6.92 -10.45 5.79
C ALA A 10 -5.41 -10.27 5.64
N ILE A 11 -5.00 -9.44 4.69
CA ILE A 11 -3.58 -9.22 4.33
C ILE A 11 -2.81 -8.62 5.53
N ASN A 12 -3.52 -8.17 6.57
CA ASN A 12 -2.98 -7.83 7.89
C ASN A 12 -3.86 -8.41 9.02
N PRO A 13 -3.43 -9.49 9.70
CA PRO A 13 -4.11 -9.98 10.90
C PRO A 13 -3.78 -9.15 12.15
N ASP A 14 -2.74 -8.30 12.09
CA ASP A 14 -2.36 -7.42 13.20
C ASP A 14 -3.22 -6.13 13.18
N PRO A 15 -4.06 -5.88 14.20
CA PRO A 15 -4.94 -4.71 14.25
C PRO A 15 -4.18 -3.39 14.36
N ARG A 16 -2.88 -3.41 14.64
CA ARG A 16 -2.01 -2.23 14.68
C ARG A 16 -1.56 -1.80 13.29
N ILE A 17 -1.74 -2.64 12.27
CA ILE A 17 -1.28 -2.33 10.91
C ILE A 17 -2.43 -1.73 10.11
N LEU A 18 -2.26 -0.47 9.72
CA LEU A 18 -3.14 0.23 8.80
C LEU A 18 -2.65 0.04 7.36
N THR A 19 -3.48 -0.60 6.53
CA THR A 19 -3.26 -0.69 5.08
C THR A 19 -3.91 0.50 4.38
N THR A 20 -3.12 1.28 3.66
CA THR A 20 -3.55 2.48 2.93
C THR A 20 -3.32 2.34 1.43
N LEU A 21 -4.20 2.92 0.61
CA LEU A 21 -3.98 3.10 -0.82
C LEU A 21 -3.49 4.53 -1.05
N VAL A 22 -2.25 4.69 -1.52
CA VAL A 22 -1.63 5.99 -1.77
C VAL A 22 -1.69 6.26 -3.27
N ILE A 23 -2.24 7.42 -3.67
CA ILE A 23 -2.36 7.85 -5.07
C ILE A 23 -1.68 9.21 -5.24
N GLY A 24 -0.83 9.35 -6.26
CA GLY A 24 -0.12 10.60 -6.52
C GLY A 24 0.76 10.52 -7.76
N THR A 25 1.59 11.54 -7.98
CA THR A 25 2.67 11.42 -8.98
C THR A 25 3.69 10.38 -8.50
N LYS A 26 4.47 9.81 -9.43
CA LYS A 26 5.49 8.81 -9.10
C LYS A 26 6.46 9.30 -8.02
N ASP A 27 6.87 10.57 -8.09
CA ASP A 27 7.80 11.16 -7.13
C ASP A 27 7.14 11.44 -5.78
N ASN A 28 5.89 11.92 -5.75
CA ASN A 28 5.18 12.16 -4.50
C ASN A 28 4.88 10.85 -3.76
N VAL A 29 4.51 9.78 -4.49
CA VAL A 29 4.29 8.45 -3.90
C VAL A 29 5.59 7.90 -3.31
N LYS A 30 6.71 7.99 -4.04
CA LYS A 30 8.03 7.59 -3.53
C LYS A 30 8.46 8.39 -2.30
N ALA A 31 8.31 9.71 -2.33
CA ALA A 31 8.64 10.58 -1.21
C ALA A 31 7.78 10.26 0.02
N HIS A 32 6.49 9.96 -0.17
CA HIS A 32 5.60 9.55 0.91
C HIS A 32 6.04 8.22 1.54
N ILE A 33 6.30 7.18 0.72
CA ILE A 33 6.80 5.88 1.20
C ILE A 33 8.09 6.05 1.98
N LEU A 34 9.05 6.79 1.41
CA LEU A 34 10.33 7.04 2.06
C LEU A 34 10.14 7.72 3.43
N ARG A 35 9.25 8.72 3.51
CA ARG A 35 8.92 9.38 4.78
C ARG A 35 8.35 8.40 5.81
N GLN A 36 7.40 7.54 5.43
CA GLN A 36 6.83 6.56 6.36
C GLN A 36 7.90 5.56 6.86
N HIS A 37 8.79 5.13 5.96
CA HIS A 37 9.91 4.26 6.32
C HIS A 37 10.93 4.94 7.25
N THR A 38 11.34 6.17 6.94
CA THR A 38 12.27 6.94 7.79
C THR A 38 11.71 7.21 9.19
N LEU A 39 10.39 7.36 9.31
CA LEU A 39 9.72 7.52 10.61
C LEU A 39 9.55 6.20 11.38
N GLY A 40 9.98 5.06 10.82
CA GLY A 40 9.79 3.74 11.43
C GLY A 40 8.35 3.23 11.43
N LEU A 41 7.46 3.87 10.65
CA LEU A 41 6.05 3.49 10.56
C LEU A 41 5.84 2.36 9.55
N ALA A 42 6.73 2.20 8.58
CA ALA A 42 6.64 1.16 7.54
C ALA A 42 7.99 0.49 7.32
N GLU A 43 8.03 -0.84 7.37
CA GLU A 43 9.24 -1.61 7.11
C GLU A 43 9.50 -1.78 5.61
N ALA A 44 10.75 -2.13 5.24
CA ALA A 44 11.08 -2.48 3.87
C ALA A 44 10.21 -3.68 3.41
N GLY A 45 9.47 -3.50 2.31
CA GLY A 45 8.53 -4.50 1.81
C GLY A 45 7.08 -4.30 2.27
N ALA A 46 6.81 -3.31 3.12
CA ALA A 46 5.45 -2.98 3.55
C ALA A 46 4.61 -2.24 2.49
N TRP A 47 5.13 -2.07 1.26
CA TRP A 47 4.42 -1.43 0.15
C TRP A 47 4.46 -2.26 -1.13
N SER A 48 3.40 -2.15 -1.93
CA SER A 48 3.36 -2.73 -3.27
C SER A 48 4.17 -1.90 -4.26
N LYS A 49 4.50 -2.51 -5.41
CA LYS A 49 5.02 -1.75 -6.55
C LYS A 49 3.98 -0.71 -6.99
N PRO A 50 4.38 0.53 -7.31
CA PRO A 50 3.45 1.52 -7.88
C PRO A 50 2.96 1.06 -9.24
N ILE A 51 1.65 1.15 -9.46
CA ILE A 51 1.01 0.85 -10.74
C ILE A 51 0.28 2.09 -11.29
N PRO A 52 0.13 2.25 -12.62
CA PRO A 52 -0.61 3.36 -13.20
C PRO A 52 -2.06 3.40 -12.72
N VAL A 53 -2.60 4.61 -12.53
CA VAL A 53 -4.04 4.80 -12.28
C VAL A 53 -4.78 4.87 -13.62
N PRO A 54 -5.80 4.02 -13.86
CA PRO A 54 -6.60 4.10 -15.08
C PRO A 54 -7.20 5.49 -15.29
N ASN A 55 -7.14 6.01 -16.51
CA ASN A 55 -7.70 7.31 -16.91
C ASN A 55 -7.15 8.54 -16.14
N CYS A 56 -6.02 8.40 -15.42
CA CYS A 56 -5.36 9.49 -14.73
C CYS A 56 -3.88 9.55 -15.15
N PRO A 57 -3.55 10.30 -16.22
CA PRO A 57 -2.16 10.43 -16.67
C PRO A 57 -1.27 10.95 -15.54
N ASP A 58 -0.02 10.48 -15.51
CA ASP A 58 1.01 10.83 -14.53
C ASP A 58 0.72 10.45 -13.07
N LYS A 59 -0.38 9.74 -12.80
CA LYS A 59 -0.70 9.21 -11.48
C LYS A 59 -0.40 7.73 -11.37
N VAL A 60 0.17 7.36 -10.23
CA VAL A 60 0.37 5.99 -9.80
C VAL A 60 -0.30 5.75 -8.46
N MET A 61 -0.62 4.50 -8.20
CA MET A 61 -1.12 4.04 -6.91
C MET A 61 -0.26 2.92 -6.34
N CYS A 62 -0.13 2.87 -5.01
CA CYS A 62 0.48 1.74 -4.31
C CYS A 62 -0.29 1.45 -3.01
N VAL A 63 -0.29 0.18 -2.62
CA VAL A 63 -0.71 -0.22 -1.27
C VAL A 63 0.47 -0.01 -0.33
N LEU A 64 0.22 0.58 0.85
CA LEU A 64 1.21 0.79 1.90
C LEU A 64 0.61 0.37 3.25
N SER A 65 1.24 -0.60 3.88
CA SER A 65 0.96 -1.01 5.25
C SER A 65 1.87 -0.25 6.21
N ARG A 66 1.31 0.28 7.30
CA ARG A 66 2.09 0.98 8.33
C ARG A 66 1.55 0.70 9.72
N ILE A 67 2.40 0.81 10.73
CA ILE A 67 2.03 0.72 12.14
C ILE A 67 1.28 2.00 12.55
N MET A 68 0.18 1.81 13.30
CA MET A 68 -0.51 2.87 14.02
C MET A 68 0.16 3.06 15.38
N ILE A 69 0.53 4.31 15.71
CA ILE A 69 1.03 4.73 17.03
C ILE A 69 -0.14 5.24 17.86
#